data_AF-A0A1B7YR84-F1
#
_entry.id   AF-A0A1B7YR84-F1
#
_cell.length_a   1.000
_cell.length_b   1.000
_cell.length_c   1.000
_cell.angle_alpha   90.00
_cell.angle_beta   90.00
_cell.angle_gamma   90.00
#
_symmetry.space_group_name_H-M   'P 1'
#
loop_
_entity.id
_entity.type
_entity.pdbx_description
1 polymer ?
#
loop_
_entity_poly.entity_id
_entity_poly.type
_entity_poly.pdbx_seq_one_letter_code
_entity_poly.pdbx_strand_id
1 'polypeptide(L)'
;MSSPPSMLSSSVSGRHEELFRALRSFRALEALARRGWPRFILSLLLGMAAIRRASSLLSLAALNNFTRDKYDWRRELVVVTGGSGGLGDGLVRKLAKNCVKVISLDIVPPRDPLPSNAYFYKTDITSSTSVKEAADQIRRDHGEPTVLVNNAAVMPIASILDETEEQIRRVFDVNIVASFLLIKEFIPSMIRNNHGHVVNIASMASFVTGANNVDYACSKAGTLALHEGLTQELRHRYRAPKVRTSIVHPTYIRTALIEKVHAAGPFKSQLLEPEPVVDAIFKQIMSGRSGHVYLPEKHRRVVGLRGWPFWAQEALRNAQKDVLLY
;
A
#
# COMPACT_ATOMS: atom_id res chain seq x y z
N MET A 1 -48.37 -47.68 71.24
CA MET A 1 -47.18 -46.80 71.27
C MET A 1 -46.43 -47.08 69.97
N SER A 2 -46.21 -46.18 69.01
CA SER A 2 -46.28 -44.72 68.93
C SER A 2 -46.37 -44.30 67.45
N SER A 3 -47.06 -43.19 67.21
CA SER A 3 -47.53 -42.59 65.95
C SER A 3 -46.43 -42.18 64.92
N PRO A 4 -46.78 -41.90 63.64
CA PRO A 4 -45.84 -41.56 62.57
C PRO A 4 -45.61 -40.04 62.46
N PRO A 5 -44.49 -39.55 61.86
CA PRO A 5 -44.37 -38.15 61.49
C PRO A 5 -44.57 -37.94 59.98
N SER A 6 -45.53 -37.07 59.68
CA SER A 6 -45.68 -36.31 58.44
C SER A 6 -44.53 -35.32 58.25
N MET A 7 -44.02 -35.17 57.02
CA MET A 7 -43.61 -33.87 56.48
C MET A 7 -43.28 -33.97 54.98
N LEU A 8 -44.30 -33.72 54.15
CA LEU A 8 -44.14 -33.16 52.81
C LEU A 8 -44.27 -31.64 52.91
N SER A 9 -43.56 -30.93 52.03
CA SER A 9 -43.59 -29.49 51.76
C SER A 9 -42.57 -28.62 52.50
N SER A 10 -41.43 -28.36 51.83
CA SER A 10 -40.85 -27.01 51.70
C SER A 10 -39.55 -27.05 50.89
N SER A 11 -39.61 -27.06 49.55
CA SER A 11 -38.42 -26.69 48.75
C SER A 11 -38.70 -26.13 47.35
N VAL A 12 -39.95 -25.79 47.03
CA VAL A 12 -40.30 -25.28 45.68
C VAL A 12 -40.25 -23.74 45.58
N SER A 13 -40.15 -22.98 46.68
CA SER A 13 -40.27 -21.51 46.62
C SER A 13 -39.02 -20.75 46.13
N GLY A 14 -37.82 -21.35 46.17
CA GLY A 14 -36.58 -20.65 45.83
C GLY A 14 -36.28 -20.51 44.33
N ARG A 15 -36.70 -21.48 43.50
CA ARG A 15 -36.38 -21.47 42.05
C ARG A 15 -37.29 -20.57 41.21
N HIS A 16 -38.48 -20.24 41.71
CA HIS A 16 -39.38 -19.31 41.02
C HIS A 16 -38.95 -17.85 41.22
N GLU A 17 -38.36 -17.49 42.37
CA GLU A 17 -37.90 -16.12 42.63
C GLU A 17 -36.74 -15.68 41.73
N GLU A 18 -35.78 -16.56 41.44
CA GLU A 18 -34.69 -16.24 40.51
C GLU A 18 -35.19 -16.11 39.07
N LEU A 19 -36.15 -16.94 38.66
CA LEU A 19 -36.80 -16.84 37.36
C LEU A 19 -37.58 -15.52 37.23
N PHE A 20 -38.29 -15.09 38.29
CA PHE A 20 -38.99 -13.80 38.31
C PHE A 20 -38.04 -12.60 38.39
N ARG A 21 -36.85 -12.73 39.01
CA ARG A 21 -35.78 -11.72 38.94
C ARG A 21 -35.18 -11.61 37.53
N ALA A 22 -34.94 -12.73 36.86
CA ALA A 22 -34.48 -12.78 35.47
C ALA A 22 -35.54 -12.28 34.46
N LEU A 23 -36.83 -12.46 34.75
CA LEU A 23 -37.93 -11.92 33.93
C LEU A 23 -38.15 -10.42 34.16
N ARG A 24 -37.87 -9.90 35.37
CA ARG A 24 -37.87 -8.45 35.65
C ARG A 24 -36.71 -7.73 34.97
N SER A 25 -35.53 -8.34 34.83
CA SER A 25 -34.43 -7.78 34.04
C SER A 25 -34.74 -7.73 32.54
N PHE A 26 -35.55 -8.66 32.02
CA PHE A 26 -36.07 -8.61 30.66
C PHE A 26 -37.05 -7.44 30.43
N ARG A 27 -37.97 -7.17 31.37
CA ARG A 27 -38.86 -5.99 31.29
C ARG A 27 -38.11 -4.66 31.46
N ALA A 28 -37.04 -4.63 32.25
CA ALA A 28 -36.15 -3.47 32.35
C ALA A 28 -35.39 -3.23 31.03
N LEU A 29 -34.92 -4.30 30.37
CA LEU A 29 -34.30 -4.24 29.04
C LEU A 29 -35.30 -3.81 27.95
N GLU A 30 -36.55 -4.27 27.98
CA GLU A 30 -37.61 -3.77 27.08
C GLU A 30 -37.97 -2.30 27.34
N ALA A 31 -37.99 -1.86 28.59
CA ALA A 31 -38.25 -0.46 28.95
C ALA A 31 -37.08 0.46 28.55
N LEU A 32 -35.83 -0.03 28.62
CA LEU A 32 -34.65 0.65 28.08
C LEU A 32 -34.64 0.66 26.54
N ALA A 33 -35.07 -0.42 25.89
CA ALA A 33 -35.17 -0.52 24.43
C ALA A 33 -36.24 0.42 23.83
N ARG A 34 -37.32 0.71 24.58
CA ARG A 34 -38.36 1.69 24.22
C ARG A 34 -37.91 3.15 24.36
N ARG A 35 -36.75 3.41 24.97
CA ARG A 35 -36.28 4.76 25.34
C ARG A 35 -35.14 5.21 24.43
N GLY A 36 -35.45 5.50 23.16
CA GLY A 36 -34.53 6.24 22.27
C GLY A 36 -33.23 5.52 21.87
N TRP A 37 -33.07 4.23 22.20
CA TRP A 37 -31.88 3.45 21.84
C TRP A 37 -31.57 3.46 20.33
N PRO A 38 -32.57 3.38 19.41
CA PRO A 38 -32.29 3.54 17.98
C PRO A 38 -31.75 4.92 17.62
N ARG A 39 -32.25 5.99 18.27
CA ARG A 39 -31.75 7.37 18.08
C ARG A 39 -30.35 7.53 18.65
N PHE A 40 -30.04 6.89 19.77
CA PHE A 40 -28.71 6.89 20.37
C PHE A 40 -27.69 6.13 19.51
N ILE A 41 -28.00 4.91 19.07
CA ILE A 41 -27.16 4.15 18.13
C ILE A 41 -26.94 4.95 16.84
N LEU A 42 -28.02 5.50 16.26
CA LEU A 42 -27.91 6.30 15.04
C LEU A 42 -27.00 7.52 15.26
N SER A 43 -27.16 8.23 16.38
CA SER A 43 -26.30 9.37 16.73
C SER A 43 -24.84 8.95 16.92
N LEU A 44 -24.58 7.78 17.52
CA LEU A 44 -23.24 7.23 17.67
C LEU A 44 -22.63 6.86 16.31
N LEU A 45 -23.39 6.20 15.44
CA LEU A 45 -22.95 5.85 14.07
C LEU A 45 -22.65 7.11 13.25
N LEU A 46 -23.51 8.12 13.31
CA LEU A 46 -23.30 9.41 12.66
C LEU A 46 -22.09 10.15 13.22
N GLY A 47 -21.91 10.15 14.54
CA GLY A 47 -20.74 10.71 15.21
C GLY A 47 -19.44 10.02 14.77
N MET A 48 -19.43 8.68 14.74
CA MET A 48 -18.28 7.92 14.23
C MET A 48 -18.01 8.19 12.75
N ALA A 49 -19.05 8.30 11.92
CA ALA A 49 -18.91 8.64 10.51
C ALA A 49 -18.33 10.05 10.33
N ALA A 50 -18.79 11.03 11.13
CA ALA A 50 -18.29 12.39 11.13
C ALA A 50 -16.81 12.46 11.55
N ILE A 51 -16.44 11.76 12.64
CA ILE A 51 -15.04 11.66 13.10
C ILE A 51 -14.16 11.03 12.02
N ARG A 52 -14.62 9.93 11.40
CA ARG A 52 -13.90 9.27 10.30
C ARG A 52 -13.72 10.21 9.11
N ARG A 53 -14.76 10.96 8.75
CA ARG A 53 -14.69 11.92 7.64
C ARG A 53 -13.74 13.06 7.95
N ALA A 54 -13.83 13.66 9.14
CA ALA A 54 -12.92 14.72 9.58
C ALA A 54 -11.46 14.23 9.62
N SER A 55 -11.21 13.06 10.20
CA SER A 55 -9.88 12.42 10.21
C SER A 55 -9.34 12.16 8.80
N SER A 56 -10.18 11.70 7.87
CA SER A 56 -9.80 11.50 6.47
C SER A 56 -9.40 12.83 5.78
N LEU A 57 -10.18 13.90 6.01
CA LEU A 57 -9.87 15.22 5.45
C LEU A 57 -8.57 15.78 6.03
N LEU A 58 -8.37 15.67 7.35
CA LEU A 58 -7.14 16.09 8.03
C LEU A 58 -5.93 15.28 7.55
N SER A 59 -6.09 13.97 7.35
CA SER A 59 -5.02 13.11 6.82
C SER A 59 -4.62 13.53 5.41
N LEU A 60 -5.60 13.77 4.53
CA LEU A 60 -5.34 14.26 3.18
C LEU A 60 -4.66 15.63 3.19
N ALA A 61 -5.11 16.54 4.04
CA ALA A 61 -4.51 17.86 4.17
C ALA A 61 -3.07 17.76 4.70
N ALA A 62 -2.82 16.94 5.73
CA ALA A 62 -1.49 16.75 6.32
C ALA A 62 -0.51 16.09 5.34
N LEU A 63 -0.93 15.05 4.61
CA LEU A 63 -0.12 14.42 3.56
C LEU A 63 0.26 15.41 2.45
N ASN A 64 -0.61 16.38 2.18
CA ASN A 64 -0.40 17.40 1.17
C ASN A 64 0.12 18.72 1.74
N ASN A 65 0.70 18.72 2.94
CA ASN A 65 1.34 19.87 3.59
C ASN A 65 0.40 21.09 3.77
N PHE A 66 -0.91 20.87 3.78
CA PHE A 66 -1.93 21.92 3.72
C PHE A 66 -1.77 22.88 2.53
N THR A 67 -1.02 22.47 1.50
CA THR A 67 -0.80 23.23 0.28
C THR A 67 -1.52 22.57 -0.89
N ARG A 68 -1.77 23.36 -1.94
CA ARG A 68 -2.22 22.85 -3.23
C ARG A 68 -1.11 23.03 -4.25
N ASP A 69 -1.09 22.14 -5.22
CA ASP A 69 -0.28 22.26 -6.41
C ASP A 69 -1.16 22.09 -7.65
N LYS A 70 -0.75 22.64 -8.79
CA LYS A 70 -1.52 22.61 -10.03
C LYS A 70 -0.71 21.86 -11.08
N TYR A 71 -1.28 20.75 -11.57
CA TYR A 71 -0.71 19.97 -12.65
C TYR A 71 -1.37 20.35 -13.97
N ASP A 72 -0.56 20.52 -15.01
CA ASP A 72 -1.00 20.59 -16.39
C ASP A 72 -0.48 19.36 -17.11
N TRP A 73 -1.27 18.28 -17.06
CA TRP A 73 -0.88 16.93 -17.52
C TRP A 73 -0.34 16.85 -18.96
N ARG A 74 -0.61 17.85 -19.80
CA ARG A 74 -0.04 17.95 -21.16
C ARG A 74 1.41 18.43 -21.18
N ARG A 75 1.85 19.07 -20.10
CA ARG A 75 3.21 19.61 -19.89
C ARG A 75 4.02 18.76 -18.90
N GLU A 76 3.37 17.86 -18.18
CA GLU A 76 4.04 16.94 -17.26
C GLU A 76 4.85 15.88 -18.02
N LEU A 77 5.98 15.50 -17.43
CA LEU A 77 6.86 14.45 -17.93
C LEU A 77 7.02 13.39 -16.85
N VAL A 78 6.51 12.19 -17.11
CA VAL A 78 6.51 11.07 -16.17
C VAL A 78 7.60 10.08 -16.53
N VAL A 79 8.52 9.79 -15.61
CA VAL A 79 9.51 8.71 -15.74
C VAL A 79 9.01 7.49 -14.96
N VAL A 80 8.94 6.33 -15.61
CA VAL A 80 8.53 5.05 -15.01
C VAL A 80 9.66 4.04 -15.14
N THR A 81 10.13 3.48 -14.02
CA THR A 81 11.11 2.40 -14.05
C THR A 81 10.47 1.02 -14.13
N GLY A 82 11.13 0.06 -14.77
CA GLY A 82 10.52 -1.25 -15.07
C GLY A 82 9.36 -1.11 -16.05
N GLY A 83 9.44 -0.15 -16.96
CA GLY A 83 8.33 0.29 -17.81
C GLY A 83 8.08 -0.60 -19.03
N SER A 84 8.83 -1.70 -19.20
CA SER A 84 8.67 -2.64 -20.33
C SER A 84 7.92 -3.91 -19.97
N GLY A 85 7.53 -4.10 -18.70
CA GLY A 85 6.81 -5.30 -18.26
C GLY A 85 5.82 -5.07 -17.12
N GLY A 86 4.91 -6.03 -16.95
CA GLY A 86 3.96 -6.09 -15.83
C GLY A 86 3.20 -4.78 -15.59
N LEU A 87 3.23 -4.30 -14.35
CA LEU A 87 2.57 -3.05 -13.96
C LEU A 87 3.15 -1.80 -14.65
N GLY A 88 4.46 -1.79 -14.92
CA GLY A 88 5.14 -0.63 -15.47
C GLY A 88 4.70 -0.33 -16.90
N ASP A 89 4.68 -1.35 -17.77
CA ASP A 89 4.19 -1.20 -19.15
C ASP A 89 2.71 -0.78 -19.20
N GLY A 90 1.86 -1.42 -18.37
CA GLY A 90 0.46 -1.06 -18.24
C GLY A 90 0.28 0.42 -17.82
N LEU A 91 1.07 0.89 -16.87
CA LEU A 91 1.05 2.28 -16.42
C LEU A 91 1.56 3.25 -17.50
N VAL A 92 2.67 2.93 -18.17
CA VAL A 92 3.22 3.73 -19.27
C VAL A 92 2.17 3.93 -20.36
N ARG A 93 1.56 2.83 -20.83
CA ARG A 93 0.52 2.87 -21.87
C ARG A 93 -0.71 3.63 -21.41
N LYS A 94 -1.14 3.46 -20.15
CA LYS A 94 -2.32 4.16 -19.62
C LYS A 94 -2.09 5.67 -19.52
N LEU A 95 -0.95 6.11 -19.01
CA LEU A 95 -0.57 7.52 -18.95
C LEU A 95 -0.48 8.13 -20.36
N ALA A 96 0.18 7.44 -21.29
CA ALA A 96 0.34 7.88 -22.66
C ALA A 96 -1.02 8.03 -23.38
N LYS A 97 -1.93 7.07 -23.23
CA LYS A 97 -3.32 7.14 -23.75
C LYS A 97 -4.12 8.34 -23.20
N ASN A 98 -3.69 8.91 -22.06
CA ASN A 98 -4.30 10.09 -21.44
C ASN A 98 -3.49 11.36 -21.69
N CYS A 99 -2.76 11.42 -22.82
CA CYS A 99 -2.01 12.59 -23.30
C CYS A 99 -0.87 13.06 -22.40
N VAL A 100 -0.40 12.23 -21.46
CA VAL A 100 0.78 12.51 -20.64
C VAL A 100 2.03 12.07 -21.39
N LYS A 101 3.12 12.85 -21.35
CA LYS A 101 4.40 12.42 -21.92
C LYS A 101 5.09 11.48 -20.94
N VAL A 102 5.51 10.30 -21.40
CA VAL A 102 6.04 9.24 -20.53
C VAL A 102 7.40 8.74 -21.02
N ILE A 103 8.31 8.52 -20.08
CA ILE A 103 9.58 7.85 -20.28
C ILE A 103 9.54 6.49 -19.60
N SER A 104 9.80 5.44 -20.36
CA SER A 104 9.95 4.07 -19.87
C SER A 104 11.44 3.76 -19.72
N LEU A 105 11.88 3.54 -18.48
CA LEU A 105 13.23 3.05 -18.17
C LEU A 105 13.18 1.56 -17.89
N ASP A 106 13.93 0.78 -18.64
CA ASP A 106 14.05 -0.66 -18.43
C ASP A 106 15.35 -1.18 -19.07
N ILE A 107 15.82 -2.34 -18.62
CA ILE A 107 16.95 -3.03 -19.25
C ILE A 107 16.53 -3.78 -20.52
N VAL A 108 15.24 -4.13 -20.62
CA VAL A 108 14.64 -4.84 -21.76
C VAL A 108 13.72 -3.88 -22.53
N PRO A 109 13.76 -3.85 -23.88
CA PRO A 109 12.83 -3.03 -24.65
C PRO A 109 11.36 -3.49 -24.46
N PRO A 110 10.38 -2.59 -24.63
CA PRO A 110 8.97 -2.96 -24.60
C PRO A 110 8.65 -3.96 -25.72
N ARG A 111 7.77 -4.94 -25.43
CA ARG A 111 7.41 -6.00 -26.38
C ARG A 111 6.67 -5.45 -27.60
N ASP A 112 5.71 -4.57 -27.35
CA ASP A 112 4.93 -3.90 -28.38
C ASP A 112 5.35 -2.44 -28.51
N PRO A 113 5.25 -1.84 -29.71
CA PRO A 113 5.50 -0.42 -29.92
C PRO A 113 4.80 0.46 -28.88
N LEU A 114 5.54 1.42 -28.34
CA LEU A 114 5.00 2.42 -27.42
C LEU A 114 4.13 3.43 -28.19
N PRO A 115 3.11 4.02 -27.53
CA PRO A 115 2.40 5.18 -28.07
C PRO A 115 3.38 6.32 -28.41
N SER A 116 3.00 7.21 -29.34
CA SER A 116 3.89 8.26 -29.87
C SER A 116 4.42 9.26 -28.83
N ASN A 117 3.76 9.37 -27.68
CA ASN A 117 4.14 10.21 -26.54
C ASN A 117 4.79 9.41 -25.39
N ALA A 118 5.18 8.16 -25.63
CA ALA A 118 5.95 7.34 -24.71
C ALA A 118 7.28 6.93 -25.35
N TYR A 119 8.38 7.11 -24.62
CA TYR A 119 9.73 6.93 -25.12
C TYR A 119 10.48 5.93 -24.25
N PHE A 120 11.20 5.00 -24.88
CA PHE A 120 11.99 3.99 -24.18
C PHE A 120 13.46 4.41 -24.10
N TYR A 121 14.04 4.30 -22.91
CA TYR A 121 15.46 4.44 -22.67
C TYR A 121 15.96 3.18 -21.99
N LYS A 122 16.93 2.51 -22.63
CA LYS A 122 17.55 1.33 -22.04
C LYS A 122 18.41 1.79 -20.86
N THR A 123 18.06 1.37 -19.64
CA THR A 123 18.72 1.86 -18.43
C THR A 123 18.82 0.77 -17.38
N ASP A 124 20.05 0.50 -16.92
CA ASP A 124 20.26 -0.28 -15.72
C ASP A 124 20.21 0.65 -14.51
N ILE A 125 19.08 0.62 -13.82
CA ILE A 125 18.83 1.49 -12.67
C ILE A 125 19.72 1.19 -11.45
N THR A 126 20.47 0.09 -11.48
CA THR A 126 21.44 -0.24 -10.42
C THR A 126 22.82 0.40 -10.64
N SER A 127 23.05 0.98 -11.83
CA SER A 127 24.27 1.70 -12.17
C SER A 127 24.07 3.21 -12.11
N SER A 128 24.77 3.90 -11.21
CA SER A 128 24.74 5.37 -11.12
C SER A 128 25.11 6.04 -12.45
N THR A 129 26.07 5.48 -13.19
CA THR A 129 26.48 5.99 -14.49
C THR A 129 25.35 5.85 -15.51
N SER A 130 24.73 4.67 -15.60
CA SER A 130 23.62 4.44 -16.54
C SER A 130 22.41 5.33 -16.23
N VAL A 131 22.06 5.49 -14.95
CA VAL A 131 20.98 6.37 -14.51
C VAL A 131 21.28 7.83 -14.88
N LYS A 132 22.51 8.29 -14.65
CA LYS A 132 22.92 9.65 -14.99
C LYS A 132 22.89 9.91 -16.49
N GLU A 133 23.43 9.01 -17.30
CA GLU A 133 23.43 9.14 -18.77
C GLU A 133 22.01 9.21 -19.32
N ALA A 134 21.12 8.32 -18.86
CA ALA A 134 19.71 8.33 -19.22
C ALA A 134 19.02 9.63 -18.80
N ALA A 135 19.23 10.08 -17.56
CA ALA A 135 18.65 11.32 -17.04
C ALA A 135 19.12 12.55 -17.84
N ASP A 136 20.42 12.64 -18.17
CA ASP A 136 20.98 13.71 -18.99
C ASP A 136 20.40 13.69 -20.40
N GLN A 137 20.19 12.51 -20.99
CA GLN A 137 19.57 12.38 -22.31
C GLN A 137 18.09 12.78 -22.29
N ILE A 138 17.31 12.31 -21.31
CA ILE A 138 15.90 12.68 -21.14
C ILE A 138 15.75 14.19 -20.98
N ARG A 139 16.60 14.83 -20.16
CA ARG A 139 16.60 16.28 -19.98
C ARG A 139 16.82 17.04 -21.29
N ARG A 140 17.74 16.57 -22.13
CA ARG A 140 18.00 17.17 -23.45
C ARG A 140 16.83 16.98 -24.42
N ASP A 141 16.28 15.77 -24.49
CA ASP A 141 15.30 15.41 -25.53
C ASP A 141 13.88 15.85 -25.17
N HIS A 142 13.55 15.93 -23.87
CA HIS A 142 12.17 16.06 -23.40
C HIS A 142 11.96 17.14 -22.33
N GLY A 143 13.04 17.62 -21.70
CA GLY A 143 13.00 18.55 -20.58
C GLY A 143 13.04 17.85 -19.22
N GLU A 144 12.79 18.61 -18.15
CA GLU A 144 12.88 18.13 -16.77
C GLU A 144 11.68 17.24 -16.39
N PRO A 145 11.90 16.00 -15.91
CA PRO A 145 10.83 15.18 -15.38
C PRO A 145 10.14 15.82 -14.19
N THR A 146 8.81 15.78 -14.18
CA THR A 146 7.98 16.29 -13.09
C THR A 146 7.39 15.18 -12.24
N VAL A 147 7.36 13.94 -12.75
CA VAL A 147 6.94 12.77 -11.98
C VAL A 147 7.96 11.65 -12.12
N LEU A 148 8.38 11.06 -10.99
CA LEU A 148 9.20 9.86 -10.94
C LEU A 148 8.39 8.71 -10.32
N VAL A 149 8.24 7.61 -11.05
CA VAL A 149 7.61 6.38 -10.58
C VAL A 149 8.67 5.30 -10.41
N ASN A 150 9.08 5.07 -9.15
CA ASN A 150 9.96 3.97 -8.77
C ASN A 150 9.13 2.68 -8.70
N ASN A 151 9.05 1.97 -9.84
CA ASN A 151 8.22 0.77 -10.02
C ASN A 151 9.04 -0.53 -10.18
N ALA A 152 10.23 -0.46 -10.77
CA ALA A 152 11.07 -1.63 -11.01
C ALA A 152 11.30 -2.43 -9.72
N ALA A 153 11.15 -3.75 -9.81
CA ALA A 153 11.39 -4.66 -8.70
C ALA A 153 11.78 -6.06 -9.19
N VAL A 154 12.54 -6.76 -8.36
CA VAL A 154 12.79 -8.20 -8.45
C VAL A 154 12.37 -8.87 -7.14
N MET A 155 11.96 -10.13 -7.23
CA MET A 155 11.50 -10.94 -6.11
C MET A 155 11.89 -12.39 -6.38
N PRO A 156 13.14 -12.80 -6.09
CA PRO A 156 13.45 -14.22 -6.01
C PRO A 156 12.61 -14.84 -4.88
N ILE A 157 12.31 -16.13 -5.00
CA ILE A 157 11.63 -16.89 -3.95
C ILE A 157 12.67 -17.89 -3.47
N ALA A 158 13.18 -17.67 -2.27
CA ALA A 158 14.18 -18.52 -1.65
C ALA A 158 14.09 -18.36 -0.14
N SER A 159 14.44 -19.41 0.60
CA SER A 159 14.66 -19.28 2.03
C SER A 159 15.95 -18.47 2.27
N ILE A 160 16.08 -17.84 3.44
CA ILE A 160 17.30 -17.09 3.80
C ILE A 160 18.56 -17.96 3.78
N LEU A 161 18.41 -19.29 3.92
CA LEU A 161 19.53 -20.24 3.93
C LEU A 161 19.92 -20.71 2.52
N ASP A 162 18.98 -20.62 1.57
CA ASP A 162 19.17 -21.10 0.19
C ASP A 162 19.42 -19.96 -0.80
N GLU A 163 19.15 -18.71 -0.41
CA GLU A 163 19.39 -17.52 -1.22
C GLU A 163 20.88 -17.19 -1.30
N THR A 164 21.39 -16.96 -2.52
CA THR A 164 22.80 -16.57 -2.70
C THR A 164 23.04 -15.10 -2.36
N GLU A 165 24.28 -14.74 -2.01
CA GLU A 165 24.63 -13.34 -1.75
C GLU A 165 24.30 -12.43 -2.94
N GLU A 166 24.52 -12.90 -4.17
CA GLU A 166 24.23 -12.16 -5.39
C GLU A 166 22.73 -11.88 -5.55
N GLN A 167 21.86 -12.84 -5.19
CA GLN A 167 20.41 -12.65 -5.21
C GLN A 167 19.98 -11.61 -4.18
N ILE A 168 20.49 -11.72 -2.95
CA ILE A 168 20.23 -10.75 -1.87
C ILE A 168 20.65 -9.35 -2.33
N ARG A 169 21.90 -9.17 -2.77
CA ARG A 169 22.40 -7.88 -3.26
C ARG A 169 21.55 -7.34 -4.40
N ARG A 170 21.22 -8.18 -5.38
CA ARG A 170 20.39 -7.78 -6.52
C ARG A 170 19.02 -7.26 -6.09
N VAL A 171 18.39 -7.88 -5.09
CA VAL A 171 17.10 -7.43 -4.55
C VAL A 171 17.22 -6.05 -3.92
N PHE A 172 18.23 -5.83 -3.08
CA PHE A 172 18.43 -4.50 -2.49
C PHE A 172 18.83 -3.45 -3.54
N ASP A 173 19.70 -3.81 -4.48
CA ASP A 173 20.17 -2.89 -5.51
C ASP A 173 19.01 -2.39 -6.39
N VAL A 174 18.13 -3.29 -6.84
CA VAL A 174 16.97 -2.92 -7.66
C VAL A 174 15.87 -2.27 -6.84
N ASN A 175 15.46 -2.92 -5.74
CA ASN A 175 14.21 -2.55 -5.09
C ASN A 175 14.37 -1.31 -4.19
N ILE A 176 15.59 -0.99 -3.74
CA ILE A 176 15.80 0.15 -2.84
C ILE A 176 16.95 1.08 -3.27
N VAL A 177 18.17 0.58 -3.55
CA VAL A 177 19.31 1.45 -3.87
C VAL A 177 19.05 2.26 -5.14
N ALA A 178 18.51 1.63 -6.19
CA ALA A 178 18.13 2.30 -7.42
C ALA A 178 17.20 3.50 -7.18
N SER A 179 16.26 3.40 -6.24
CA SER A 179 15.37 4.53 -5.90
C SER A 179 16.16 5.73 -5.37
N PHE A 180 17.19 5.52 -4.55
CA PHE A 180 18.07 6.60 -4.10
C PHE A 180 18.83 7.25 -5.28
N LEU A 181 19.31 6.45 -6.23
CA LEU A 181 20.03 6.95 -7.41
C LEU A 181 19.12 7.81 -8.30
N LEU A 182 17.92 7.30 -8.59
CA LEU A 182 16.91 7.99 -9.39
C LEU A 182 16.44 9.28 -8.71
N ILE A 183 16.25 9.25 -7.38
CA ILE A 183 15.89 10.43 -6.59
C ILE A 183 16.97 11.51 -6.72
N LYS A 184 18.26 11.15 -6.60
CA LYS A 184 19.37 12.10 -6.73
C LYS A 184 19.41 12.76 -8.11
N GLU A 185 19.01 12.05 -9.17
CA GLU A 185 19.02 12.59 -10.53
C GLU A 185 17.79 13.44 -10.89
N PHE A 186 16.59 13.04 -10.47
CA PHE A 186 15.35 13.66 -10.94
C PHE A 186 14.71 14.65 -9.97
N ILE A 187 14.94 14.53 -8.66
CA ILE A 187 14.31 15.41 -7.67
C ILE A 187 14.89 16.84 -7.60
N PRO A 188 16.18 17.12 -7.90
CA PRO A 188 16.70 18.47 -7.78
C PRO A 188 15.92 19.54 -8.56
N SER A 189 15.43 19.24 -9.77
CA SER A 189 14.59 20.17 -10.55
C SER A 189 13.21 20.33 -9.94
N MET A 190 12.60 19.26 -9.43
CA MET A 190 11.32 19.32 -8.71
C MET A 190 11.41 20.22 -7.46
N ILE A 191 12.52 20.14 -6.71
CA ILE A 191 12.79 21.00 -5.56
C ILE A 191 12.90 22.46 -6.00
N ARG A 192 13.74 22.77 -7.01
CA ARG A 192 13.94 24.14 -7.51
C ARG A 192 12.63 24.77 -7.95
N ASN A 193 11.76 24.00 -8.60
CA ASN A 193 10.48 24.46 -9.10
C ASN A 193 9.36 24.40 -8.03
N ASN A 194 9.63 23.76 -6.89
CA ASN A 194 8.64 23.41 -5.87
C ASN A 194 7.37 22.81 -6.53
N HIS A 195 7.59 21.84 -7.41
CA HIS A 195 6.56 21.18 -8.19
C HIS A 195 7.09 19.81 -8.65
N GLY A 196 6.30 18.77 -8.45
CA GLY A 196 6.64 17.43 -8.92
C GLY A 196 6.01 16.34 -8.05
N HIS A 197 6.18 15.08 -8.44
CA HIS A 197 5.58 13.94 -7.72
C HIS A 197 6.49 12.72 -7.76
N VAL A 198 6.81 12.15 -6.60
CA VAL A 198 7.53 10.90 -6.47
C VAL A 198 6.56 9.80 -6.05
N VAL A 199 6.46 8.73 -6.84
CA VAL A 199 5.59 7.59 -6.57
C VAL A 199 6.45 6.35 -6.36
N ASN A 200 6.35 5.75 -5.18
CA ASN A 200 7.07 4.53 -4.84
C ASN A 200 6.11 3.34 -4.87
N ILE A 201 6.43 2.31 -5.66
CA ILE A 201 5.69 1.04 -5.67
C ILE A 201 6.31 0.09 -4.65
N ALA A 202 5.72 0.06 -3.46
CA ALA A 202 6.09 -0.81 -2.37
C ALA A 202 5.32 -2.14 -2.44
N SER A 203 4.90 -2.68 -1.30
CA SER A 203 4.08 -3.89 -1.22
C SER A 203 3.37 -3.94 0.13
N MET A 204 2.35 -4.79 0.26
CA MET A 204 1.87 -5.21 1.59
C MET A 204 2.96 -5.94 2.40
N ALA A 205 3.99 -6.46 1.72
CA ALA A 205 5.20 -7.01 2.35
C ALA A 205 5.99 -5.98 3.18
N SER A 206 5.75 -4.67 3.02
CA SER A 206 6.30 -3.62 3.90
C SER A 206 5.83 -3.75 5.35
N PHE A 207 4.69 -4.42 5.58
CA PHE A 207 4.03 -4.54 6.90
C PHE A 207 3.97 -5.98 7.40
N VAL A 208 3.86 -6.96 6.50
CA VAL A 208 3.76 -8.39 6.84
C VAL A 208 4.82 -9.17 6.09
N THR A 209 5.70 -9.83 6.84
CA THR A 209 6.75 -10.68 6.29
C THR A 209 6.33 -12.14 6.41
N GLY A 210 6.37 -12.87 5.30
CA GLY A 210 6.20 -14.32 5.25
C GLY A 210 7.53 -15.03 5.05
N ALA A 211 7.55 -16.35 5.27
CA ALA A 211 8.69 -17.19 4.91
C ALA A 211 8.99 -17.13 3.40
N ASN A 212 10.24 -17.39 3.02
CA ASN A 212 10.75 -17.39 1.64
C ASN A 212 10.64 -16.05 0.87
N ASN A 213 10.54 -14.93 1.59
CA ASN A 213 10.39 -13.58 1.03
C ASN A 213 11.02 -12.49 1.91
N VAL A 214 12.06 -12.85 2.67
CA VAL A 214 12.60 -12.01 3.75
C VAL A 214 13.34 -10.80 3.18
N ASP A 215 14.26 -11.05 2.25
CA ASP A 215 14.99 -10.06 1.44
C ASP A 215 14.06 -9.05 0.75
N TYR A 216 13.02 -9.54 0.06
CA TYR A 216 12.04 -8.71 -0.62
C TYR A 216 11.24 -7.89 0.38
N ALA A 217 10.73 -8.50 1.46
CA ALA A 217 9.98 -7.78 2.50
C ALA A 217 10.85 -6.71 3.17
N CYS A 218 12.13 -7.00 3.45
CA CYS A 218 13.11 -6.02 3.92
C CYS A 218 13.26 -4.86 2.92
N SER A 219 13.42 -5.14 1.63
CA SER A 219 13.53 -4.10 0.60
C SER A 219 12.27 -3.22 0.50
N LYS A 220 11.07 -3.81 0.65
CA LYS A 220 9.79 -3.08 0.60
C LYS A 220 9.48 -2.33 1.90
N ALA A 221 9.95 -2.80 3.05
CA ALA A 221 9.95 -2.03 4.29
C ALA A 221 10.92 -0.85 4.19
N GLY A 222 12.10 -1.06 3.60
CA GLY A 222 13.06 0.01 3.27
C GLY A 222 12.46 1.06 2.33
N THR A 223 11.67 0.65 1.33
CA THR A 223 10.96 1.56 0.42
C THR A 223 9.96 2.46 1.17
N LEU A 224 9.25 1.91 2.16
CA LEU A 224 8.35 2.69 3.01
C LEU A 224 9.13 3.71 3.84
N ALA A 225 10.24 3.30 4.47
CA ALA A 225 11.09 4.22 5.23
C ALA A 225 11.70 5.32 4.35
N LEU A 226 12.18 4.97 3.15
CA LEU A 226 12.66 5.93 2.15
C LEU A 226 11.57 6.95 1.78
N HIS A 227 10.34 6.49 1.53
CA HIS A 227 9.21 7.37 1.21
C HIS A 227 8.92 8.36 2.34
N GLU A 228 8.85 7.88 3.59
CA GLU A 228 8.61 8.71 4.77
C GLU A 228 9.73 9.74 4.97
N GLY A 229 10.99 9.30 4.90
CA GLY A 229 12.17 10.14 5.03
C GLY A 229 12.25 11.22 3.95
N LEU A 230 12.10 10.84 2.67
CA LEU A 230 12.09 11.78 1.56
C LEU A 230 10.98 12.83 1.71
N THR A 231 9.79 12.42 2.17
CA THR A 231 8.68 13.34 2.41
C THR A 231 9.05 14.40 3.47
N GLN A 232 9.73 13.99 4.56
CA GLN A 232 10.20 14.93 5.57
C GLN A 232 11.30 15.85 5.04
N GLU A 233 12.25 15.32 4.26
CA GLU A 233 13.31 16.14 3.67
C GLU A 233 12.75 17.19 2.71
N LEU A 234 11.86 16.80 1.79
CA LEU A 234 11.20 17.74 0.87
C LEU A 234 10.51 18.86 1.63
N ARG A 235 9.79 18.54 2.70
CA ARG A 235 9.06 19.51 3.51
C ARG A 235 10.00 20.42 4.33
N HIS A 236 10.91 19.84 5.08
CA HIS A 236 11.63 20.54 6.15
C HIS A 236 13.05 20.96 5.75
N ARG A 237 13.75 20.13 4.98
CA ARG A 237 15.14 20.37 4.57
C ARG A 237 15.23 21.20 3.30
N TYR A 238 14.42 20.87 2.30
CA TYR A 238 14.43 21.52 0.98
C TYR A 238 13.35 22.60 0.82
N ARG A 239 12.44 22.73 1.79
CA ARG A 239 11.35 23.72 1.79
C ARG A 239 10.52 23.68 0.49
N ALA A 240 10.29 22.49 -0.02
CA ALA A 240 9.54 22.21 -1.24
C ALA A 240 8.21 21.47 -0.93
N PRO A 241 7.28 22.07 -0.16
CA PRO A 241 6.07 21.41 0.32
C PRO A 241 5.04 21.11 -0.79
N LYS A 242 5.28 21.50 -2.04
CA LYS A 242 4.41 21.15 -3.16
C LYS A 242 4.91 19.93 -3.93
N VAL A 243 6.17 19.51 -3.77
CA VAL A 243 6.64 18.23 -4.32
C VAL A 243 5.92 17.11 -3.59
N ARG A 244 5.07 16.39 -4.32
CA ARG A 244 4.21 15.33 -3.80
C ARG A 244 4.95 14.03 -3.67
N THR A 245 4.47 13.20 -2.76
CA THR A 245 4.98 11.85 -2.54
C THR A 245 3.80 10.91 -2.39
N SER A 246 3.80 9.82 -3.15
CA SER A 246 2.82 8.75 -2.99
C SER A 246 3.51 7.40 -2.84
N ILE A 247 2.85 6.51 -2.12
CA ILE A 247 3.31 5.14 -1.96
C ILE A 247 2.15 4.18 -2.19
N VAL A 248 2.43 3.11 -2.92
CA VAL A 248 1.43 2.10 -3.30
C VAL A 248 1.84 0.76 -2.73
N HIS A 249 0.92 0.12 -2.01
CA HIS A 249 1.11 -1.17 -1.35
C HIS A 249 0.14 -2.20 -1.95
N PRO A 250 0.47 -2.76 -3.12
CA PRO A 250 -0.28 -3.89 -3.63
C PRO A 250 0.01 -5.16 -2.85
N THR A 251 -0.98 -6.05 -2.80
CA THR A 251 -0.76 -7.47 -2.53
C THR A 251 -0.29 -8.16 -3.81
N TYR A 252 -0.25 -9.49 -3.82
CA TYR A 252 0.18 -10.28 -4.97
C TYR A 252 -0.60 -9.93 -6.25
N ILE A 253 0.11 -9.72 -7.35
CA ILE A 253 -0.47 -9.31 -8.64
C ILE A 253 -0.03 -10.30 -9.71
N ARG A 254 -0.96 -10.74 -10.56
CA ARG A 254 -0.69 -11.66 -11.67
C ARG A 254 0.22 -11.02 -12.73
N THR A 255 1.53 -11.09 -12.51
CA THR A 255 2.58 -10.58 -13.40
C THR A 255 3.74 -11.57 -13.47
N ALA A 256 4.67 -11.38 -14.40
CA ALA A 256 5.89 -12.19 -14.51
C ALA A 256 6.69 -12.27 -13.19
N LEU A 257 6.61 -11.23 -12.35
CA LEU A 257 7.28 -11.17 -11.04
C LEU A 257 6.83 -12.31 -10.10
N ILE A 258 5.59 -12.77 -10.22
CA ILE A 258 5.02 -13.81 -9.36
C ILE A 258 4.70 -15.12 -10.11
N GLU A 259 5.04 -15.19 -11.39
CA GLU A 259 4.68 -16.32 -12.26
C GLU A 259 5.22 -17.65 -11.73
N LYS A 260 6.44 -17.64 -11.15
CA LYS A 260 7.03 -18.81 -10.47
C LYS A 260 6.28 -19.22 -9.20
N VAL A 261 5.79 -18.27 -8.39
CA VAL A 261 4.91 -18.56 -7.24
C VAL A 261 3.58 -19.16 -7.71
N HIS A 262 3.00 -18.59 -8.78
CA HIS A 262 1.71 -19.02 -9.33
C HIS A 262 1.76 -20.45 -9.90
N ALA A 263 2.89 -20.88 -10.44
CA ALA A 263 3.09 -22.24 -10.94
C ALA A 263 3.18 -23.29 -9.80
N ALA A 264 3.56 -22.88 -8.59
CA ALA A 264 3.91 -23.78 -7.49
C ALA A 264 2.77 -24.08 -6.48
N GLY A 265 1.61 -23.40 -6.51
CA GLY A 265 0.58 -23.63 -5.50
C GLY A 265 -0.85 -23.11 -5.78
N PRO A 266 -1.82 -23.38 -4.87
CA PRO A 266 -3.25 -23.10 -5.05
C PRO A 266 -3.66 -21.61 -4.91
N PHE A 267 -2.71 -20.67 -4.99
CA PHE A 267 -2.88 -19.25 -4.65
C PHE A 267 -3.66 -18.38 -5.66
N LYS A 268 -4.39 -19.02 -6.60
CA LYS A 268 -5.08 -18.33 -7.70
C LYS A 268 -6.13 -17.31 -7.24
N SER A 269 -6.76 -17.51 -6.08
CA SER A 269 -7.86 -16.66 -5.58
C SER A 269 -7.41 -15.39 -4.85
N GLN A 270 -6.11 -15.21 -4.59
CA GLN A 270 -5.57 -14.06 -3.86
C GLN A 270 -4.84 -13.05 -4.74
N LEU A 271 -4.68 -13.35 -6.05
CA LEU A 271 -4.01 -12.48 -6.99
C LEU A 271 -4.94 -11.35 -7.44
N LEU A 272 -4.43 -10.13 -7.43
CA LEU A 272 -5.03 -9.03 -8.16
C LEU A 272 -4.67 -9.13 -9.63
N GLU A 273 -5.61 -8.79 -10.50
CA GLU A 273 -5.30 -8.53 -11.90
C GLU A 273 -4.51 -7.20 -12.01
N PRO A 274 -3.58 -7.08 -12.97
CA PRO A 274 -2.76 -5.88 -13.12
C PRO A 274 -3.56 -4.60 -13.37
N GLU A 275 -4.64 -4.67 -14.16
CA GLU A 275 -5.39 -3.50 -14.62
C GLU A 275 -5.98 -2.68 -13.46
N PRO A 276 -6.71 -3.25 -12.47
CA PRO A 276 -7.16 -2.50 -11.29
C PRO A 276 -6.02 -1.82 -10.51
N VAL A 277 -4.83 -2.43 -10.48
CA VAL A 277 -3.68 -1.85 -9.78
C VAL A 277 -3.11 -0.67 -10.56
N VAL A 278 -2.91 -0.85 -11.87
CA VAL A 278 -2.52 0.23 -12.80
C VAL A 278 -3.50 1.40 -12.73
N ASP A 279 -4.80 1.11 -12.68
CA ASP A 279 -5.86 2.11 -12.55
C ASP A 279 -5.76 2.93 -11.26
N ALA A 280 -5.48 2.25 -10.14
CA ALA A 280 -5.30 2.92 -8.85
C ALA A 280 -4.04 3.80 -8.83
N ILE A 281 -2.92 3.32 -9.39
CA ILE A 281 -1.68 4.08 -9.50
C ILE A 281 -1.91 5.31 -10.39
N PHE A 282 -2.51 5.11 -11.58
CA PHE A 282 -2.87 6.18 -12.51
C PHE A 282 -3.76 7.23 -11.83
N LYS A 283 -4.83 6.82 -11.15
CA LYS A 283 -5.72 7.75 -10.43
C LYS A 283 -4.98 8.55 -9.35
N GLN A 284 -4.05 7.91 -8.63
CA GLN A 284 -3.26 8.60 -7.62
C GLN A 284 -2.31 9.63 -8.25
N ILE A 285 -1.62 9.29 -9.35
CA ILE A 285 -0.77 10.23 -10.10
C ILE A 285 -1.63 11.40 -10.60
N MET A 286 -2.69 11.11 -11.35
CA MET A 286 -3.55 12.12 -11.98
C MET A 286 -4.26 13.05 -10.97
N SER A 287 -4.35 12.64 -9.70
CA SER A 287 -4.89 13.49 -8.64
C SER A 287 -3.98 14.67 -8.27
N GLY A 288 -2.69 14.63 -8.64
CA GLY A 288 -1.69 15.66 -8.31
C GLY A 288 -1.48 15.83 -6.80
N ARG A 289 -1.73 14.76 -6.03
CA ARG A 289 -1.72 14.75 -4.56
C ARG A 289 -0.85 13.64 -4.01
N SER A 290 -0.26 13.90 -2.85
CA SER A 290 0.34 12.87 -2.01
C SER A 290 -0.73 11.90 -1.50
N GLY A 291 -0.39 10.61 -1.40
CA GLY A 291 -1.32 9.59 -0.94
C GLY A 291 -0.69 8.23 -0.68
N HIS A 292 -1.31 7.49 0.24
CA HIS A 292 -0.97 6.08 0.51
C HIS A 292 -2.10 5.22 -0.06
N VAL A 293 -1.76 4.40 -1.05
CA VAL A 293 -2.71 3.53 -1.76
C VAL A 293 -2.48 2.09 -1.33
N TYR A 294 -3.52 1.44 -0.82
CA TYR A 294 -3.47 0.04 -0.38
C TYR A 294 -4.37 -0.79 -1.29
N LEU A 295 -3.86 -1.90 -1.84
CA LEU A 295 -4.60 -2.70 -2.80
C LEU A 295 -4.58 -4.17 -2.39
N PRO A 296 -5.74 -4.78 -2.06
CA PRO A 296 -7.07 -4.15 -1.94
C PRO A 296 -7.18 -3.21 -0.73
N GLU A 297 -8.10 -2.23 -0.79
CA GLU A 297 -8.25 -1.18 0.25
C GLU A 297 -8.48 -1.73 1.66
N LYS A 298 -9.17 -2.88 1.78
CA LYS A 298 -9.41 -3.57 3.06
C LYS A 298 -8.13 -3.88 3.83
N HIS A 299 -6.99 -4.03 3.15
CA HIS A 299 -5.69 -4.31 3.78
C HIS A 299 -5.09 -3.09 4.49
N ARG A 300 -5.66 -1.89 4.33
CA ARG A 300 -5.25 -0.71 5.12
C ARG A 300 -5.27 -0.97 6.64
N ARG A 301 -6.15 -1.86 7.12
CA ARG A 301 -6.23 -2.23 8.55
C ARG A 301 -4.96 -2.93 9.06
N VAL A 302 -4.24 -3.62 8.17
CA VAL A 302 -3.02 -4.39 8.48
C VAL A 302 -1.81 -3.47 8.70
N VAL A 303 -1.86 -2.21 8.25
CA VAL A 303 -0.78 -1.24 8.47
C VAL A 303 -0.46 -1.05 9.95
N GLY A 304 -1.46 -1.17 10.82
CA GLY A 304 -1.30 -1.07 12.27
C GLY A 304 -0.69 -2.30 12.95
N LEU A 305 -0.32 -3.35 12.20
CA LEU A 305 0.12 -4.65 12.74
C LEU A 305 1.22 -4.53 13.79
N ARG A 306 2.22 -3.66 13.56
CA ARG A 306 3.34 -3.45 14.50
C ARG A 306 2.90 -2.91 15.87
N GLY A 307 1.70 -2.33 15.97
CA GLY A 307 1.11 -1.88 17.22
C GLY A 307 0.15 -2.89 17.88
N TRP A 308 -0.07 -4.06 17.29
CA TRP A 308 -0.96 -5.09 17.85
C TRP A 308 -0.21 -5.96 18.88
N PRO A 309 -0.93 -6.65 19.80
CA PRO A 309 -0.33 -7.67 20.65
C PRO A 309 0.36 -8.78 19.82
N PHE A 310 1.49 -9.30 20.29
CA PHE A 310 2.31 -10.26 19.53
C PHE A 310 1.53 -11.50 19.07
N TRP A 311 0.62 -12.05 19.88
CA TRP A 311 -0.19 -13.21 19.49
C TRP A 311 -1.03 -12.93 18.23
N ALA A 312 -1.54 -11.70 18.06
CA ALA A 312 -2.33 -11.32 16.90
C ALA A 312 -1.44 -11.08 15.68
N GLN A 313 -0.22 -10.57 15.91
CA GLN A 313 0.76 -10.42 14.84
C GLN A 313 1.18 -11.77 14.27
N GLU A 314 1.53 -12.72 15.14
CA GLU A 314 1.92 -14.07 14.74
C GLU A 314 0.76 -14.85 14.12
N ALA A 315 -0.47 -14.69 14.62
CA ALA A 315 -1.64 -15.30 13.99
C ALA A 315 -1.80 -14.86 12.53
N LEU A 316 -1.58 -13.57 12.22
CA LEU A 316 -1.64 -13.07 10.85
C LEU A 316 -0.48 -13.56 9.98
N ARG A 317 0.76 -13.58 10.50
CA ARG A 317 1.93 -14.12 9.77
C ARG A 317 1.75 -15.61 9.46
N ASN A 318 1.28 -16.38 10.44
CA ASN A 318 1.01 -17.81 10.30
C ASN A 318 -0.12 -18.11 9.31
N ALA A 319 -1.11 -17.21 9.16
CA ALA A 319 -2.14 -17.35 8.14
C ALA A 319 -1.61 -17.25 6.70
N GLN A 320 -0.38 -16.74 6.52
CA GLN A 320 0.31 -16.64 5.23
C GLN A 320 1.35 -17.74 5.00
N LYS A 321 1.47 -18.71 5.92
CA LYS A 321 2.54 -19.73 5.86
C LYS A 321 2.58 -20.46 4.52
N ASP A 322 1.43 -20.81 3.94
CA ASP A 322 1.39 -21.66 2.75
C ASP A 322 1.57 -20.86 1.44
N VAL A 323 1.85 -19.55 1.48
CA VAL A 323 1.90 -18.72 0.25
C VAL A 323 3.14 -19.01 -0.59
N LEU A 324 4.29 -19.15 0.07
CA LEU A 324 5.61 -19.14 -0.58
C LEU A 324 6.48 -20.34 -0.17
N LEU A 325 5.91 -21.34 0.50
CA LEU A 325 6.63 -22.53 0.98
C LEU A 325 6.76 -23.65 -0.08
N TYR A 326 6.46 -23.37 -1.35
CA TYR A 326 6.50 -24.34 -2.45
C TYR A 326 7.69 -24.12 -3.37
#